data_AF-A0A4W6DGA4-F1
#
_entry.id   AF-A0A4W6DGA4-F1
#
_cell.length_a   1.000
_cell.length_b   1.000
_cell.length_c   1.000
_cell.angle_alpha   90.00
_cell.angle_beta   90.00
_cell.angle_gamma   90.00
#
_symmetry.space_group_name_H-M   'P 1'
#
loop_
_entity.id
_entity.type
_entity.pdbx_description
1 polymer ?
#
loop_
_entity_poly.entity_id
_entity_poly.type
_entity_poly.pdbx_seq_one_letter_code
_entity_poly.pdbx_strand_id
1 'polypeptide(L)'
;MHLDLASLKSVRCFAETFLKTESRLDLLINNAGLVADGRTEDGFGIEFGVNHLGHFLLTCLLLERLKEAGGGRVITLSSMAHRWGHIDFEVSSERKTVYSWQFFQAYCNSKLCNVLFTHELAKRLKGTNVTCYSLHPGDPLHLYSLVVFLLTLFQTLTNFRRRKAFVEELRAK
;
A
#
# COMPACT_ATOMS: atom_id res chain seq x y z
N MET A 1 -1.76 -23.50 3.74
CA MET A 1 -2.61 -22.38 4.16
C MET A 1 -2.89 -21.51 2.95
N HIS A 2 -4.16 -21.24 2.64
CA HIS A 2 -4.57 -20.32 1.58
C HIS A 2 -5.13 -19.06 2.23
N LEU A 3 -4.90 -17.89 1.64
CA LEU A 3 -5.40 -16.61 2.12
C LEU A 3 -5.87 -15.78 0.93
N ASP A 4 -7.17 -15.51 0.89
CA ASP A 4 -7.78 -14.55 -0.01
C ASP A 4 -8.38 -13.41 0.82
N LEU A 5 -7.84 -12.20 0.66
CA LEU A 5 -8.28 -11.02 1.41
C LEU A 5 -9.60 -10.46 0.87
N ALA A 6 -10.06 -10.89 -0.31
CA ALA A 6 -11.39 -10.57 -0.83
C ALA A 6 -12.49 -11.44 -0.21
N SER A 7 -12.15 -12.31 0.75
CA SER A 7 -13.07 -13.22 1.44
C SER A 7 -12.82 -13.19 2.95
N LEU A 8 -13.74 -12.59 3.72
CA LEU A 8 -13.61 -12.58 5.18
C LEU A 8 -13.67 -14.00 5.76
N LYS A 9 -14.34 -14.94 5.08
CA LYS A 9 -14.30 -16.37 5.42
C LYS A 9 -12.90 -16.96 5.24
N SER A 10 -12.25 -16.70 4.11
CA SER A 10 -10.88 -17.15 3.82
C SER A 10 -9.89 -16.61 4.85
N VAL A 11 -10.02 -15.32 5.24
CA VAL A 11 -9.21 -14.70 6.30
C VAL A 11 -9.35 -15.44 7.63
N ARG A 12 -10.59 -15.79 8.04
CA ARG A 12 -10.83 -16.55 9.28
C ARG A 12 -10.24 -17.95 9.22
N CYS A 13 -10.48 -18.69 8.14
CA CYS A 13 -9.94 -20.03 7.95
C CYS A 13 -8.40 -20.03 7.95
N PHE A 14 -7.78 -19.02 7.33
CA PHE A 14 -6.33 -18.83 7.38
C PHE A 14 -5.85 -18.62 8.82
N ALA A 15 -6.44 -17.67 9.55
CA ALA A 15 -6.03 -17.35 10.91
C ALA A 15 -6.21 -18.54 11.86
N GLU A 16 -7.32 -19.27 11.78
CA GLU A 16 -7.55 -20.49 12.55
C GLU A 16 -6.50 -21.56 12.26
N THR A 17 -6.15 -21.75 10.99
CA THR A 17 -5.13 -22.73 10.59
C THR A 17 -3.76 -22.29 11.11
N PHE A 18 -3.39 -21.03 10.92
CA PHE A 18 -2.13 -20.46 11.37
C PHE A 18 -1.96 -20.59 12.90
N LEU A 19 -3.00 -20.27 13.66
CA LEU A 19 -2.96 -20.37 15.13
C LEU A 19 -2.80 -21.82 15.62
N LYS A 20 -3.26 -22.81 14.85
CA LYS A 20 -3.11 -24.24 15.16
C LYS A 20 -1.74 -24.78 14.76
N THR A 21 -1.15 -24.30 13.66
CA THR A 21 0.08 -24.89 13.10
C THR A 21 1.34 -24.16 13.52
N GLU A 22 1.28 -22.84 13.66
CA GLU A 22 2.41 -22.02 14.07
C GLU A 22 2.30 -21.74 15.56
N SER A 23 3.42 -21.75 16.29
CA SER A 23 3.45 -21.44 17.73
C SER A 23 3.79 -19.98 18.03
N ARG A 24 4.23 -19.21 17.02
CA ARG A 24 4.78 -17.86 17.21
C ARG A 24 4.51 -16.97 16.00
N LEU A 25 4.30 -15.67 16.24
CA LEU A 25 4.21 -14.65 15.20
C LEU A 25 4.97 -13.39 15.65
N ASP A 26 6.18 -13.21 15.13
CA ASP A 26 7.01 -12.04 15.45
C ASP A 26 6.68 -10.83 14.57
N LEU A 27 6.24 -11.05 13.33
CA LEU A 27 6.06 -10.00 12.34
C LEU A 27 4.88 -10.30 11.42
N LEU A 28 3.95 -9.35 11.35
CA LEU A 28 2.85 -9.34 10.38
C LEU A 28 3.03 -8.16 9.43
N ILE A 29 3.13 -8.44 8.13
CA ILE A 29 3.23 -7.40 7.10
C ILE A 29 1.96 -7.42 6.24
N ASN A 30 1.09 -6.45 6.46
CA ASN A 30 -0.09 -6.18 5.65
C ASN A 30 0.34 -5.46 4.36
N ASN A 31 0.90 -6.24 3.42
CA ASN A 31 1.48 -5.74 2.16
C ASN A 31 0.51 -5.79 0.98
N ALA A 32 -0.34 -6.83 0.92
CA ALA A 32 -1.17 -7.07 -0.24
C ALA A 32 -2.05 -5.86 -0.55
N GLY A 33 -2.35 -5.66 -1.83
CA GLY A 33 -3.24 -4.59 -2.23
C GLY A 33 -3.29 -4.45 -3.74
N LEU A 34 -4.38 -3.88 -4.21
CA LEU A 34 -4.69 -3.75 -5.62
C LEU A 34 -5.41 -2.43 -5.90
N VAL A 35 -5.44 -2.10 -7.19
CA VAL A 35 -6.33 -1.11 -7.79
C VAL A 35 -7.15 -1.90 -8.79
N ALA A 36 -8.44 -2.06 -8.54
CA ALA A 36 -9.31 -2.84 -9.42
C ALA A 36 -10.77 -2.39 -9.24
N ASP A 37 -11.59 -2.72 -10.24
CA ASP A 37 -13.03 -2.63 -10.13
C ASP A 37 -13.60 -3.97 -9.63
N GLY A 38 -14.78 -3.91 -9.01
CA GLY A 38 -15.52 -5.05 -8.53
C GLY A 38 -15.83 -5.01 -7.04
N ARG A 39 -16.25 -6.16 -6.53
CA ARG A 39 -16.62 -6.35 -5.13
C ARG A 39 -16.01 -7.61 -4.57
N THR A 40 -15.77 -7.62 -3.26
CA THR A 40 -15.47 -8.83 -2.51
C THR A 40 -16.69 -9.75 -2.47
N GLU A 41 -16.50 -11.02 -2.11
CA GLU A 41 -17.63 -11.94 -1.90
C GLU A 41 -18.58 -11.45 -0.80
N ASP A 42 -18.06 -10.71 0.18
CA ASP A 42 -18.82 -10.10 1.27
C ASP A 42 -19.54 -8.79 0.86
N GLY A 43 -19.43 -8.37 -0.41
CA GLY A 43 -20.18 -7.25 -0.97
C GLY A 43 -19.56 -5.86 -0.81
N PHE A 44 -18.33 -5.76 -0.26
CA PHE A 44 -17.58 -4.50 -0.18
C PHE A 44 -16.94 -4.15 -1.52
N GLY A 45 -16.68 -2.87 -1.78
CA GLY A 45 -15.86 -2.47 -2.92
C GLY A 45 -14.48 -3.14 -2.85
N ILE A 46 -13.99 -3.69 -3.95
CA ILE A 46 -12.84 -4.61 -3.96
C ILE A 46 -11.59 -4.00 -3.30
N GLU A 47 -11.30 -2.73 -3.56
CA GLU A 47 -10.13 -2.05 -2.99
C GLU A 47 -10.25 -1.86 -1.48
N PHE A 48 -11.42 -1.46 -0.98
CA PHE A 48 -11.64 -1.32 0.46
C PHE A 48 -11.61 -2.68 1.16
N GLY A 49 -12.27 -3.68 0.56
CA GLY A 49 -12.31 -5.03 1.08
C GLY A 49 -10.92 -5.67 1.18
N VAL A 50 -10.18 -5.67 0.07
CA VAL A 50 -8.85 -6.30 0.00
C VAL A 50 -7.78 -5.49 0.70
N ASN A 51 -7.66 -4.19 0.38
CA ASN A 51 -6.53 -3.39 0.84
C ASN A 51 -6.64 -3.07 2.34
N HIS A 52 -7.86 -3.02 2.88
CA HIS A 52 -8.12 -2.61 4.26
C HIS A 52 -8.83 -3.67 5.10
N LEU A 53 -10.08 -4.04 4.79
CA LEU A 53 -10.90 -4.88 5.69
C LEU A 53 -10.29 -6.27 5.93
N GLY A 54 -9.77 -6.91 4.87
CA GLY A 54 -9.10 -8.21 4.99
C GLY A 54 -7.89 -8.14 5.93
N HIS A 55 -7.02 -7.13 5.78
CA HIS A 55 -5.87 -6.91 6.67
C HIS A 55 -6.28 -6.55 8.09
N PHE A 56 -7.30 -5.70 8.24
CA PHE A 56 -7.85 -5.32 9.53
C PHE A 56 -8.31 -6.56 10.29
N LEU A 57 -9.14 -7.40 9.68
CA LEU A 57 -9.64 -8.62 10.29
C LEU A 57 -8.50 -9.58 10.62
N LEU A 58 -7.58 -9.82 9.68
CA LEU A 58 -6.44 -10.70 9.87
C LEU A 58 -5.59 -10.28 11.08
N THR A 59 -5.27 -8.98 11.15
CA THR A 59 -4.47 -8.42 12.25
C THR A 59 -5.18 -8.59 13.59
N CYS A 60 -6.49 -8.32 13.65
CA CYS A 60 -7.28 -8.51 14.86
C CYS A 60 -7.31 -9.97 15.32
N LEU A 61 -7.45 -10.93 14.39
CA LEU A 61 -7.49 -12.35 14.71
C LEU A 61 -6.14 -12.90 15.21
N LEU A 62 -5.03 -12.35 14.71
CA LEU A 62 -3.68 -12.79 15.06
C LEU A 62 -3.04 -11.97 16.19
N LEU A 63 -3.78 -11.03 16.78
CA LEU A 63 -3.24 -10.03 17.70
C LEU A 63 -2.69 -10.65 18.99
N GLU A 64 -3.38 -11.63 19.57
CA GLU A 64 -2.90 -12.27 20.80
C GLU A 64 -1.60 -13.04 20.55
N ARG A 65 -1.48 -13.73 19.40
CA ARG A 65 -0.23 -14.41 19.03
C ARG A 65 0.95 -13.44 18.85
N LEU A 66 0.71 -12.22 18.35
CA LEU A 66 1.72 -11.16 18.28
C LEU A 66 2.19 -10.70 19.66
N LYS A 67 1.27 -10.62 20.64
CA LYS A 67 1.61 -10.25 22.02
C LYS A 67 2.44 -11.34 22.70
N GLU A 68 2.07 -12.61 22.51
CA GLU A 68 2.76 -13.78 23.06
C GLU A 68 4.23 -13.88 22.58
N ALA A 69 4.54 -13.33 21.40
CA ALA A 69 5.92 -13.32 20.89
C ALA A 69 6.88 -12.46 21.74
N GLY A 70 6.39 -11.57 22.61
CA GLY A 70 7.25 -10.74 23.47
C GLY A 70 7.95 -9.57 22.76
N GLY A 71 7.61 -9.31 21.50
CA GLY A 71 8.16 -8.21 20.69
C GLY A 71 7.53 -8.08 19.30
N GLY A 72 6.26 -8.48 19.17
CA GLY A 72 5.56 -8.56 17.88
C GLY A 72 5.51 -7.22 17.14
N ARG A 73 5.54 -7.27 15.81
CA ARG A 73 5.46 -6.06 14.98
C ARG A 73 4.40 -6.21 13.91
N VAL A 74 3.62 -5.16 13.72
CA VAL A 74 2.66 -5.04 12.62
C VAL A 74 3.11 -3.92 11.70
N ILE A 75 3.32 -4.23 10.43
CA ILE A 75 3.66 -3.26 9.39
C ILE A 75 2.53 -3.23 8.38
N THR A 76 1.91 -2.08 8.16
CA THR A 76 0.82 -1.92 7.20
C THR A 76 1.22 -0.97 6.08
N LEU A 77 1.23 -1.49 4.85
CA LEU A 77 1.57 -0.69 3.68
C LEU A 77 0.43 0.24 3.29
N SER A 78 0.78 1.52 3.26
CA SER A 78 0.01 2.59 2.65
C SER A 78 0.62 2.94 1.27
N SER A 79 0.32 4.12 0.76
CA SER A 79 0.82 4.69 -0.48
C SER A 79 0.83 6.22 -0.35
N MET A 80 1.60 6.96 -1.13
CA MET A 80 1.46 8.43 -1.19
C MET A 80 0.02 8.85 -1.49
N ALA A 81 -0.74 7.97 -2.17
CA ALA A 81 -2.16 8.12 -2.44
C ALA A 81 -3.04 8.41 -1.20
N HIS A 82 -2.61 7.99 0.00
CA HIS A 82 -3.36 8.27 1.24
C HIS A 82 -3.60 9.76 1.48
N ARG A 83 -2.75 10.64 0.94
CA ARG A 83 -2.87 12.10 1.05
C ARG A 83 -4.10 12.66 0.34
N TRP A 84 -4.62 11.95 -0.66
CA TRP A 84 -5.85 12.31 -1.37
C TRP A 84 -7.06 11.49 -0.89
N GLY A 85 -6.87 10.63 0.13
CA GLY A 85 -7.95 9.88 0.73
C GLY A 85 -8.90 10.77 1.52
N HIS A 86 -10.18 10.41 1.50
CA HIS A 86 -11.23 11.02 2.30
C HIS A 86 -12.10 9.91 2.88
N ILE A 87 -12.24 9.88 4.21
CA ILE A 87 -13.11 8.92 4.87
C ILE A 87 -14.39 9.63 5.26
N ASP A 88 -15.46 9.19 4.64
CA ASP A 88 -16.80 9.51 5.05
C ASP A 88 -17.31 8.37 5.95
N PHE A 89 -17.34 8.61 7.25
CA PHE A 89 -17.81 7.64 8.24
C PHE A 89 -19.32 7.44 8.21
N GLU A 90 -20.08 8.34 7.56
CA GLU A 90 -21.54 8.24 7.44
C GLU A 90 -21.93 7.44 6.18
N VAL A 91 -21.12 7.50 5.12
CA VAL A 91 -21.39 6.84 3.82
C VAL A 91 -20.75 5.44 3.70
N SER A 92 -19.97 4.97 4.70
CA SER A 92 -19.22 3.71 4.61
C SER A 92 -20.07 2.43 4.46
N SER A 93 -21.40 2.54 4.46
CA SER A 93 -22.36 1.45 4.24
C SER A 93 -23.03 1.48 2.86
N GLU A 94 -22.86 2.54 2.07
CA GLU A 94 -23.59 2.71 0.81
C GLU A 94 -22.94 1.97 -0.35
N ARG A 95 -23.72 1.04 -0.92
CA ARG A 95 -23.38 0.23 -2.10
C ARG A 95 -23.51 1.04 -3.40
N LYS A 96 -22.79 2.15 -3.55
CA LYS A 96 -22.86 2.91 -4.82
C LYS A 96 -21.98 2.25 -5.89
N THR A 97 -22.46 2.25 -7.12
CA THR A 97 -21.72 1.89 -8.34
C THR A 97 -20.79 3.04 -8.70
N VAL A 98 -19.59 2.71 -9.16
CA VAL A 98 -18.46 3.64 -9.14
C VAL A 98 -17.90 3.85 -10.55
N TYR A 99 -17.79 5.12 -10.97
CA TYR A 99 -17.19 5.54 -12.26
C TYR A 99 -15.65 5.55 -12.19
N SER A 100 -14.96 5.63 -13.33
CA SER A 100 -13.49 5.51 -13.44
C SER A 100 -12.66 6.39 -12.49
N TRP A 101 -13.06 7.65 -12.29
CA TRP A 101 -12.39 8.58 -11.37
C TRP A 101 -12.54 8.20 -9.89
N GLN A 102 -13.61 7.48 -9.57
CA GLN A 102 -13.93 7.12 -8.20
C GLN A 102 -13.20 5.83 -7.76
N PHE A 103 -12.64 5.02 -8.69
CA PHE A 103 -11.76 3.90 -8.34
C PHE A 103 -10.45 4.38 -7.72
N PHE A 104 -9.79 5.35 -8.36
CA PHE A 104 -8.57 5.90 -7.76
C PHE A 104 -8.86 6.52 -6.39
N GLN A 105 -10.02 7.16 -6.21
CA GLN A 105 -10.45 7.67 -4.92
C GLN A 105 -10.67 6.54 -3.89
N ALA A 106 -11.31 5.44 -4.26
CA ALA A 106 -11.51 4.29 -3.38
C ALA A 106 -10.17 3.64 -2.97
N TYR A 107 -9.19 3.56 -3.87
CA TYR A 107 -7.82 3.20 -3.54
C TYR A 107 -7.20 4.20 -2.55
N CYS A 108 -7.26 5.51 -2.82
CA CYS A 108 -6.75 6.55 -1.92
C CYS A 108 -7.35 6.43 -0.51
N ASN A 109 -8.67 6.25 -0.43
CA ASN A 109 -9.40 6.06 0.81
C ASN A 109 -8.92 4.79 1.53
N SER A 110 -8.77 3.66 0.82
CA SER A 110 -8.26 2.41 1.41
C SER A 110 -6.86 2.57 2.00
N LYS A 111 -5.98 3.34 1.33
CA LYS A 111 -4.62 3.62 1.81
C LYS A 111 -4.58 4.61 2.97
N LEU A 112 -5.54 5.53 3.06
CA LEU A 112 -5.76 6.36 4.25
C LEU A 112 -6.24 5.53 5.44
N CYS A 113 -7.21 4.62 5.23
CA CYS A 113 -7.67 3.71 6.26
C CYS A 113 -6.53 2.88 6.86
N ASN A 114 -5.55 2.45 6.05
CA ASN A 114 -4.37 1.73 6.54
C ASN A 114 -3.49 2.57 7.50
N VAL A 115 -3.32 3.87 7.22
CA VAL A 115 -2.58 4.78 8.10
C VAL A 115 -3.32 4.98 9.42
N LEU A 116 -4.62 5.29 9.35
CA LEU A 116 -5.45 5.51 10.54
C LEU A 116 -5.60 4.25 11.39
N PHE A 117 -5.77 3.10 10.77
CA PHE A 117 -5.80 1.82 11.46
C PHE A 117 -4.51 1.56 12.21
N THR A 118 -3.35 1.79 11.57
CA THR A 118 -2.06 1.62 12.24
C THR A 118 -1.94 2.57 13.44
N HIS A 119 -2.33 3.83 13.28
CA HIS A 119 -2.31 4.81 14.35
C HIS A 119 -3.19 4.40 15.54
N GLU A 120 -4.42 3.99 15.27
CA GLU A 120 -5.36 3.56 16.30
C GLU A 120 -4.94 2.22 16.94
N LEU A 121 -4.41 1.27 16.16
CA LEU A 121 -3.87 0.02 16.67
C LEU A 121 -2.70 0.28 17.63
N ALA A 122 -1.75 1.16 17.26
CA ALA A 122 -0.65 1.56 18.12
C ALA A 122 -1.15 2.18 19.43
N LYS A 123 -2.19 3.04 19.36
CA LYS A 123 -2.80 3.67 20.54
C LYS A 123 -3.43 2.62 21.46
N ARG A 124 -4.16 1.65 20.91
CA ARG A 124 -4.81 0.56 21.67
C ARG A 124 -3.83 -0.43 22.27
N LEU A 125 -2.66 -0.59 21.66
CA LEU A 125 -1.61 -1.52 22.11
C LEU A 125 -0.59 -0.88 23.05
N LYS A 126 -0.78 0.37 23.46
CA LYS A 126 0.01 0.99 24.52
C LYS A 126 0.00 0.12 25.79
N GLY A 127 1.20 -0.18 26.31
CA GLY A 127 1.38 -1.07 27.46
C GLY A 127 1.61 -2.54 27.10
N THR A 128 1.51 -2.90 25.81
CA THR A 128 1.94 -4.20 25.29
C THR A 128 3.34 -4.09 24.65
N ASN A 129 3.95 -5.24 24.34
CA ASN A 129 5.23 -5.30 23.64
C ASN A 129 5.08 -5.29 22.10
N VAL A 130 3.87 -5.03 21.59
CA VAL A 130 3.60 -5.00 20.15
C VAL A 130 3.80 -3.59 19.61
N THR A 131 4.54 -3.47 18.51
CA THR A 131 4.77 -2.18 17.82
C THR A 131 4.07 -2.17 16.46
N CYS A 132 3.58 -1.01 16.04
CA CYS A 132 2.85 -0.86 14.79
C CYS A 132 3.42 0.29 13.96
N TYR A 133 3.63 0.03 12.67
CA TYR A 133 4.18 0.99 11.72
C TYR A 133 3.37 1.01 10.43
N SER A 134 3.24 2.19 9.85
CA SER A 134 2.70 2.35 8.50
C SER A 134 3.73 3.04 7.64
N LEU A 135 3.88 2.58 6.41
CA LEU A 135 4.84 3.12 5.46
C LEU A 135 4.22 3.19 4.06
N HIS A 136 4.66 4.16 3.28
CA HIS A 136 4.52 4.11 1.82
C HIS A 136 5.92 3.85 1.24
N PRO A 137 6.05 2.96 0.23
CA PRO A 137 7.36 2.58 -0.32
C PRO A 137 8.04 3.68 -1.16
N GLY A 138 7.47 4.88 -1.20
CA GLY A 138 7.91 5.98 -2.08
C GLY A 138 7.32 5.89 -3.48
N ASP A 139 7.62 6.89 -4.31
CA ASP A 139 7.25 6.86 -5.71
C ASP A 139 8.27 6.05 -6.51
N PRO A 140 7.84 5.12 -7.39
CA PRO A 140 8.76 4.48 -8.33
C PRO A 140 9.46 5.50 -9.25
N LEU A 141 8.93 6.73 -9.34
CA LEU A 141 9.45 7.83 -10.15
C LEU A 141 10.80 8.39 -9.68
N HIS A 142 11.28 8.09 -8.47
CA HIS A 142 12.63 8.53 -8.08
C HIS A 142 13.73 7.86 -8.92
N LEU A 143 13.50 6.65 -9.43
CA LEU A 143 14.44 5.99 -10.35
C LEU A 143 14.32 6.55 -11.78
N TYR A 144 13.11 6.91 -12.20
CA TYR A 144 12.86 7.52 -13.52
C TYR A 144 13.42 8.94 -13.62
N SER A 145 13.37 9.74 -12.56
CA SER A 145 13.94 11.10 -12.58
C SER A 145 15.43 11.10 -12.88
N LEU A 146 16.19 10.13 -12.35
CA LEU A 146 17.62 10.02 -12.63
C LEU A 146 17.88 9.60 -14.08
N VAL A 147 17.12 8.63 -14.59
CA VAL A 147 17.24 8.16 -15.98
C VAL A 147 16.87 9.27 -16.97
N VAL A 148 15.77 9.98 -16.73
CA VAL A 148 15.34 11.12 -17.56
C VAL A 148 16.37 12.24 -17.51
N PHE A 149 16.88 12.59 -16.32
CA PHE A 149 17.94 13.60 -16.19
C PHE A 149 19.20 13.21 -16.96
N LEU A 150 19.64 11.95 -16.87
CA LEU A 150 20.80 11.45 -17.61
C LEU A 150 20.57 11.46 -19.13
N LEU A 151 19.36 11.11 -19.60
CA LEU A 151 19.00 11.17 -21.01
C LEU A 151 18.97 12.62 -21.53
N THR A 152 18.42 13.56 -20.76
CA THR A 152 18.42 14.99 -21.10
C THR A 152 19.83 15.56 -21.10
N LEU A 153 20.67 15.18 -20.13
CA LEU A 153 22.08 15.59 -20.09
C LEU A 153 22.84 15.05 -21.30
N PHE A 154 22.65 13.78 -21.65
CA PHE A 154 23.27 13.17 -22.84
C PHE A 154 22.80 13.84 -24.15
N GLN A 155 21.51 14.14 -24.29
CA GLN A 155 20.98 14.88 -25.45
C GLN A 155 21.54 16.31 -25.53
N THR A 156 21.69 16.98 -24.39
CA THR A 156 22.26 18.34 -24.35
C THR A 156 23.75 18.32 -24.72
N LEU A 157 24.51 17.36 -24.20
CA LEU A 157 25.94 17.20 -24.50
C LEU A 157 26.18 16.80 -25.98
N THR A 158 25.35 15.93 -26.55
CA THR A 158 25.43 15.56 -27.97
C THR A 158 25.07 16.72 -28.90
N ASN A 159 24.03 17.49 -28.56
CA ASN A 159 23.68 18.70 -29.31
C ASN A 159 24.76 19.78 -29.22
N PHE A 160 25.41 19.94 -28.06
CA PHE A 160 26.53 20.86 -27.89
C PHE A 160 27.73 20.46 -28.76
N ARG A 161 28.09 19.17 -28.78
CA ARG A 161 29.15 18.65 -29.65
C ARG A 161 28.85 18.85 -31.14
N ARG A 162 27.61 18.59 -31.58
CA ARG A 162 27.18 18.83 -32.97
C ARG A 162 27.24 20.31 -33.37
N ARG A 163 26.81 21.21 -32.48
CA ARG A 163 26.90 22.66 -32.72
C ARG A 163 28.35 23.15 -32.79
N LYS A 164 29.23 22.64 -31.93
CA LYS A 164 30.66 22.98 -31.95
C LYS A 164 31.33 22.51 -33.26
N ALA A 165 31.06 21.27 -33.69
CA ALA A 165 31.58 20.73 -34.94
C ALA A 165 31.12 21.55 -36.17
N PHE A 166 29.86 21.96 -36.21
CA PHE A 166 29.32 22.80 -37.28
C PHE A 166 29.98 24.19 -37.35
N VAL A 167 30.25 24.82 -36.21
CA VAL A 167 30.94 26.13 -36.15
C VAL A 167 32.41 26.01 -36.56
N GLU A 168 33.08 24.91 -36.21
CA GLU A 168 34.45 24.64 -36.66
C GLU A 168 34.52 24.40 -38.18
N GLU A 169 33.55 23.69 -38.75
CA GLU A 169 33.44 23.48 -40.21
C GLU A 169 33.21 24.79 -40.98
N LEU A 170 32.39 25.70 -40.44
CA LEU A 170 32.16 27.02 -41.04
C LEU A 170 33.39 27.94 -40.99
N ARG A 171 34.32 27.73 -40.05
CA ARG A 171 35.57 28.51 -39.94
C ARG A 171 36.69 27.98 -40.85
N ALA A 172 36.56 26.75 -41.34
CA ALA A 172 37.55 26.09 -42.20
C ALA A 172 37.32 26.32 -43.70
N LYS A 173 36.26 27.04 -44.07
CA LYS A 173 35.96 27.50 -45.45
C LYS A 173 36.28 28.99 -45.57
#